data_AF-A0A7X5TZP9-F1
#
_entry.id   AF-A0A7X5TZP9-F1
#
_cell.length_a   1.000
_cell.length_b   1.000
_cell.length_c   1.000
_cell.angle_alpha   90.00
_cell.angle_beta   90.00
_cell.angle_gamma   90.00
#
_symmetry.space_group_name_H-M   'P 1'
#
loop_
_entity.id
_entity.type
_entity.pdbx_description
1 polymer ?
#
loop_
_entity_poly.entity_id
_entity_poly.type
_entity_poly.pdbx_seq_one_letter_code
_entity_poly.pdbx_strand_id
1 'polypeptide(L)' 'MAVKVIGRDLITIRQAAEQLQTSERTIRRYLSAGLITGVRLGPRLIRIHADSVGKLTQPVGAR' A
#
# COMPACT_ATOMS: atom_id res chain seq x y z
N MET A 1 -12.45 -3.30 -27.08
CA MET A 1 -11.21 -3.64 -26.33
C MET A 1 -11.48 -3.39 -24.86
N ALA A 2 -11.61 -4.44 -24.06
CA ALA A 2 -11.90 -4.31 -22.64
C ALA A 2 -10.65 -3.82 -21.89
N VAL A 3 -10.71 -2.62 -21.31
CA VAL A 3 -9.69 -2.15 -20.36
C VAL A 3 -9.83 -3.02 -19.11
N LYS A 4 -8.93 -3.99 -18.94
CA LYS A 4 -8.80 -4.74 -17.68
C LYS A 4 -8.35 -3.73 -16.62
N VAL A 5 -9.27 -3.27 -15.79
CA VAL A 5 -8.96 -2.39 -14.64
C VAL A 5 -7.87 -3.08 -13.83
N ILE A 6 -6.69 -2.47 -13.75
CA ILE A 6 -5.51 -3.03 -13.08
C ILE A 6 -5.78 -2.99 -11.57
N GLY A 7 -6.41 -4.05 -11.04
CA GLY A 7 -6.71 -4.24 -9.62
C GLY A 7 -7.79 -3.26 -9.12
N ARG A 8 -8.84 -3.76 -8.46
CA ARG A 8 -9.90 -2.88 -7.98
C ARG A 8 -9.42 -1.84 -6.96
N ASP A 9 -8.29 -2.03 -6.27
CA ASP A 9 -7.87 -1.14 -5.17
C ASP A 9 -6.35 -0.85 -5.13
N LEU A 10 -5.83 -0.22 -6.18
CA LEU A 10 -4.49 0.38 -6.14
C LEU A 10 -4.55 1.82 -5.61
N ILE A 11 -3.95 2.06 -4.45
CA ILE A 11 -3.89 3.38 -3.82
C ILE A 11 -2.49 4.01 -3.94
N THR A 12 -2.44 5.32 -3.78
CA THR A 12 -1.18 6.06 -3.71
C THR A 12 -0.49 5.87 -2.35
N ILE A 13 0.81 6.17 -2.30
CA ILE A 13 1.56 6.21 -1.04
C ILE A 13 0.91 7.17 -0.04
N ARG A 14 0.43 8.32 -0.52
CA ARG A 14 -0.26 9.32 0.29
C ARG A 14 -1.58 8.79 0.86
N GLN A 15 -2.42 8.17 0.04
CA GLN A 15 -3.68 7.57 0.52
C GLN A 15 -3.44 6.48 1.56
N ALA A 16 -2.42 5.62 1.37
CA ALA A 16 -2.05 4.63 2.38
C ALA A 16 -1.59 5.27 3.70
N ALA A 17 -0.84 6.38 3.61
CA ALA A 17 -0.39 7.14 4.77
C ALA A 17 -1.58 7.76 5.53
N GLU A 18 -2.54 8.33 4.80
CA GLU A 18 -3.79 8.87 5.35
C GLU A 18 -4.63 7.77 6.02
N GLN A 19 -4.78 6.59 5.41
CA GLN A 19 -5.53 5.48 6.01
C GLN A 19 -4.93 4.98 7.33
N LEU A 20 -3.61 4.89 7.41
CA LEU A 20 -2.92 4.43 8.62
C LEU A 20 -2.59 5.55 9.60
N GLN A 21 -2.94 6.81 9.28
CA GLN A 21 -2.54 8.00 10.06
C GLN A 21 -1.01 8.04 10.31
N THR A 22 -0.23 7.78 9.26
CA THR A 22 1.25 7.79 9.30
C THR A 22 1.84 8.72 8.24
N SER A 23 3.16 8.84 8.19
CA SER A 23 3.85 9.59 7.13
C SER A 23 4.11 8.73 5.90
N GLU A 24 4.21 9.35 4.71
CA GLU A 24 4.63 8.67 3.48
C GLU A 24 5.99 7.97 3.61
N ARG A 25 6.90 8.51 4.44
CA ARG A 25 8.19 7.89 4.73
C ARG A 25 8.01 6.53 5.41
N THR A 26 7.04 6.41 6.32
CA THR A 26 6.71 5.13 6.96
C THR A 26 6.16 4.13 5.96
N ILE A 27 5.27 4.56 5.07
CA ILE A 27 4.74 3.70 4.01
C ILE A 27 5.86 3.19 3.09
N ARG A 28 6.81 4.05 2.69
CA ARG A 28 7.98 3.64 1.89
C ARG A 28 8.86 2.64 2.64
N ARG A 29 9.05 2.84 3.96
CA ARG A 29 9.78 1.92 4.83
C ARG A 29 9.10 0.55 4.88
N TYR A 30 7.79 0.52 5.01
CA TYR A 30 7.02 -0.74 5.00
C TYR A 30 7.11 -1.47 3.66
N LEU A 31 7.08 -0.72 2.55
CA LEU A 31 7.28 -1.29 1.22
C LEU A 31 8.69 -1.88 1.06
N SER A 32 9.74 -1.16 1.49
CA SER A 32 11.12 -1.66 1.43
C SER A 32 11.37 -2.85 2.35
N ALA A 33 10.64 -2.93 3.46
CA ALA A 33 10.70 -4.04 4.42
C ALA A 33 9.81 -5.24 4.01
N GLY A 34 9.04 -5.13 2.92
CA GLY A 34 8.12 -6.17 2.46
C GLY A 34 6.87 -6.36 3.34
N LEU A 35 6.58 -5.42 4.25
CA LEU A 35 5.40 -5.47 5.13
C LEU A 35 4.10 -5.16 4.39
N ILE A 36 4.20 -4.39 3.30
CA ILE A 36 3.10 -4.13 2.38
C ILE A 36 3.56 -4.36 0.93
N THR A 37 2.63 -4.72 0.06
CA THR A 37 2.90 -4.96 -1.35
C THR A 37 2.38 -3.84 -2.24
N GLY A 38 3.01 -3.68 -3.41
CA GLY A 38 2.63 -2.68 -4.38
C GLY A 38 3.24 -2.97 -5.75
N VAL A 39 2.73 -2.27 -6.76
CA VAL A 39 3.22 -2.34 -8.13
C VAL A 39 3.93 -1.05 -8.52
N ARG A 40 5.02 -1.21 -9.26
CA ARG A 40 5.73 -0.10 -9.89
C ARG A 40 5.11 0.18 -11.25
N LEU A 41 4.63 1.40 -11.43
CA LEU A 41 4.09 1.91 -12.68
C LEU A 41 5.16 2.78 -13.37
N GLY A 42 6.01 2.15 -14.17
CA GLY A 42 7.13 2.85 -14.82
C GLY A 42 8.24 3.26 -13.84
N PRO A 43 9.12 4.21 -14.19
CA PRO A 43 10.37 4.42 -13.47
C PRO A 43 10.19 4.99 -12.06
N ARG A 44 9.18 5.85 -11.84
CA ARG A 44 9.05 6.65 -10.61
C ARG A 44 7.74 6.45 -9.83
N LEU A 45 6.70 5.91 -10.46
CA LEU A 45 5.39 5.85 -9.85
C LEU A 45 5.22 4.47 -9.18
N ILE A 46 4.76 4.48 -7.93
CA ILE A 46 4.42 3.27 -7.18
C ILE A 46 2.95 3.38 -6.78
N ARG A 47 2.25 2.25 -6.84
CA ARG A 47 0.91 2.05 -6.27
C ARG A 47 0.94 0.92 -5.27
N ILE A 48 0.12 1.03 -4.24
CA ILE A 48 0.05 0.09 -3.12
C ILE A 48 -1.25 -0.69 -3.25
N HIS A 49 -1.19 -1.97 -2.95
CA HIS A 49 -2.37 -2.81 -2.82
C HIS A 49 -3.11 -2.46 -1.52
N ALA A 50 -4.34 -1.96 -1.61
CA ALA A 50 -5.08 -1.47 -0.43
C ALA A 50 -5.34 -2.56 0.62
N ASP A 51 -5.61 -3.79 0.18
CA ASP A 51 -5.78 -4.97 1.04
C ASP A 51 -4.52 -5.28 1.85
N SER A 52 -3.33 -5.03 1.29
CA SER A 52 -2.07 -5.20 2.00
C SER A 52 -1.90 -4.19 3.14
N VAL A 53 -2.45 -2.98 3.01
CA VAL A 53 -2.40 -1.94 4.06
C VAL A 53 -3.28 -2.34 5.24
N GLY A 54 -4.48 -2.87 4.97
CA GLY A 54 -5.39 -3.35 6.01
C GLY A 54 -4.83 -4.50 6.85
N LYS A 55 -3.88 -5.29 6.35
CA LYS A 55 -3.25 -6.38 7.12
C LYS A 55 -2.34 -5.89 8.27
N LEU A 56 -1.94 -4.62 8.26
CA LEU A 56 -1.08 -4.05 9.30
C LEU A 56 -1.83 -3.69 10.59
N THR A 57 -3.16 -3.69 10.61
CA THR A 57 -3.96 -3.22 11.75
C THR A 57 -4.26 -4.32 12.78
N GLN A 58 -3.37 -5.31 12.92
CA GLN A 58 -3.54 -6.35 13.91
C GLN A 58 -3.44 -5.79 15.33
N PRO A 59 -4.31 -6.22 16.28
CA PRO A 59 -4.22 -5.79 17.67
C PRO A 59 -2.89 -6.17 18.31
N VAL A 60 -2.33 -5.27 19.10
CA VAL A 60 -1.13 -5.56 19.89
C VAL A 60 -1.51 -6.56 20.98
N GLY A 61 -0.78 -7.68 21.05
CA GLY A 61 -1.00 -8.71 22.07
C GLY A 61 -2.03 -9.78 21.70
N ALA A 62 -2.64 -9.72 20.51
CA ALA A 62 -3.40 -10.84 19.97
C ALA A 62 -2.43 -11.93 19.47
N ARG A 63 -2.03 -12.82 20.38
CA ARG A 63 -1.38 -14.10 20.06
C ARG A 63 -2.22 -15.23 20.61
#